data_AF-C2G2E5-F1
#
_entry.id   AF-C2G2E5-F1
#
_cell.length_a   1.000
_cell.length_b   1.000
_cell.length_c   1.000
_cell.angle_alpha   90.00
_cell.angle_beta   90.00
_cell.angle_gamma   90.00
#
_symmetry.space_group_name_H-M   'P 1'
#
loop_
_entity.id
_entity.type
_entity.pdbx_description
1 polymer ?
#
loop_
_entity_poly.entity_id
_entity_poly.type
_entity_poly.pdbx_seq_one_letter_code
_entity_poly.pdbx_strand_id
1 'polypeptide(L)'
;MEGTELIEIISQELNKYPHITYYISTLAKLTIKRNSIEGFDIVLETGVRENTLYFDSFHFHYENDDRETEELFNQIVMAIFGYIRIKVFSKKGHEYKWQLQKLDKEGNWHDDATMSIINLDVFSETEVKYLRNTPPSAES
;
A
#
# COMPACT_ATOMS: atom_id res chain seq x y z
N MET A 1 -12.50 7.24 16.72
CA MET A 1 -11.16 6.73 17.07
C MET A 1 -10.18 7.91 16.94
N GLU A 2 -9.38 8.20 17.98
CA GLU A 2 -8.29 9.16 17.81
C GLU A 2 -7.16 8.50 17.00
N GLY A 3 -6.45 9.26 16.14
CA GLY A 3 -5.46 8.68 15.21
C GLY A 3 -4.34 7.86 15.89
N THR A 4 -4.03 8.16 17.14
CA THR A 4 -3.11 7.40 18.00
C THR A 4 -3.60 5.97 18.28
N GLU A 5 -4.91 5.77 18.44
CA GLU A 5 -5.49 4.45 18.74
C GLU A 5 -5.36 3.49 17.53
N LEU A 6 -5.48 4.01 16.30
CA LEU A 6 -5.39 3.19 15.09
C LEU A 6 -3.98 2.61 14.88
N ILE A 7 -2.94 3.44 15.04
CA ILE A 7 -1.55 2.97 14.92
C ILE A 7 -1.22 1.95 16.01
N GLU A 8 -1.73 2.13 17.23
CA GLU A 8 -1.57 1.16 18.31
C GLU A 8 -2.22 -0.18 17.97
N ILE A 9 -3.47 -0.17 17.49
CA ILE A 9 -4.19 -1.39 17.07
C ILE A 9 -3.43 -2.12 15.96
N ILE A 10 -3.02 -1.41 14.91
CA ILE A 10 -2.26 -2.02 13.81
C ILE A 10 -0.94 -2.59 14.32
N SER A 11 -0.23 -1.87 15.18
CA SER A 11 1.05 -2.33 15.73
C SER A 11 0.90 -3.60 16.58
N GLN A 12 -0.18 -3.70 17.36
CA GLN A 12 -0.49 -4.93 18.12
C GLN A 12 -0.74 -6.12 17.20
N GLU A 13 -1.42 -5.92 16.06
CA GLU A 13 -1.60 -6.97 15.06
C GLU A 13 -0.30 -7.35 14.37
N LEU A 14 0.53 -6.37 13.98
CA LEU A 14 1.84 -6.60 13.37
C LEU A 14 2.79 -7.36 14.30
N ASN A 15 2.70 -7.16 15.62
CA ASN A 15 3.53 -7.89 16.59
C ASN A 15 3.30 -9.41 16.59
N LYS A 16 2.19 -9.90 16.02
CA LYS A 16 1.94 -11.33 15.81
C LYS A 16 2.81 -11.93 14.69
N TYR A 17 3.45 -11.08 13.89
CA TYR A 17 4.19 -11.43 12.68
C TYR A 17 5.64 -10.93 12.76
N PRO A 18 6.55 -11.65 13.45
CA PRO A 18 7.90 -11.15 13.77
C PRO A 18 8.81 -10.89 12.56
N HIS A 19 8.46 -11.41 11.38
CA HIS A 19 9.17 -11.16 10.12
C HIS A 19 8.76 -9.83 9.46
N ILE A 20 7.66 -9.19 9.90
CA ILE A 20 7.26 -7.89 9.40
C ILE A 20 8.07 -6.83 10.12
N THR A 21 8.93 -6.14 9.37
CA THR A 21 9.67 -5.00 9.91
C THR A 21 8.81 -3.75 9.79
N TYR A 22 8.53 -3.10 10.92
CA TYR A 22 7.82 -1.83 10.95
C TYR A 22 8.41 -0.90 12.02
N TYR A 23 8.12 0.39 11.89
CA TYR A 23 8.49 1.41 12.88
C TYR A 23 7.48 2.54 12.90
N ILE A 24 7.33 3.14 14.08
CA ILE A 24 6.48 4.30 14.31
C ILE A 24 7.41 5.53 14.33
N SER A 25 7.27 6.40 13.33
CA SER A 25 8.14 7.59 13.21
C SER A 25 7.65 8.75 14.08
N THR A 26 6.34 8.88 14.21
CA THR A 26 5.65 9.86 15.07
C THR A 26 4.38 9.21 15.60
N LEU A 27 3.70 9.86 16.56
CA LEU A 27 2.39 9.40 17.05
C LEU A 27 1.30 9.28 15.96
N ALA A 28 1.55 9.83 14.76
CA ALA A 28 0.60 9.84 13.65
C ALA A 28 1.18 9.20 12.37
N LYS A 29 2.30 8.46 12.46
CA LYS A 29 2.94 7.85 11.29
C LYS A 29 3.54 6.49 11.58
N LEU A 30 2.98 5.48 10.91
CA LEU A 30 3.46 4.10 10.89
C LEU A 30 4.09 3.79 9.53
N THR A 31 5.22 3.10 9.51
CA THR A 31 5.83 2.58 8.29
C THR A 31 6.13 1.10 8.42
N ILE A 32 5.61 0.31 7.49
CA ILE A 32 5.89 -1.11 7.32
C ILE A 32 6.85 -1.24 6.13
N LYS A 33 8.02 -1.82 6.34
CA LYS A 33 9.04 -1.96 5.30
C LYS A 33 8.67 -3.04 4.29
N ARG A 34 9.01 -2.80 3.03
CA ARG A 34 8.98 -3.84 2.00
C ARG A 34 9.83 -5.04 2.42
N ASN A 35 9.41 -6.24 2.03
CA ASN A 35 10.15 -7.47 2.30
C ASN A 35 10.97 -7.99 1.10
N SER A 36 10.92 -7.30 -0.04
CA SER A 36 11.69 -7.64 -1.23
C SER A 36 12.02 -6.39 -2.05
N ILE A 37 12.96 -6.51 -2.99
CA ILE A 37 13.33 -5.43 -3.90
C ILE A 37 12.20 -5.05 -4.86
N GLU A 38 11.33 -6.02 -5.17
CA GLU A 38 10.13 -5.84 -6.00
C GLU A 38 8.90 -5.45 -5.15
N GLY A 39 9.05 -5.27 -3.84
CA GLY A 39 8.01 -4.83 -2.93
C GLY A 39 7.91 -3.31 -2.80
N PHE A 40 7.02 -2.86 -1.93
CA PHE A 40 6.85 -1.45 -1.60
C PHE A 40 6.66 -1.26 -0.09
N ASP A 41 7.16 -0.14 0.42
CA ASP A 41 6.90 0.26 1.80
C ASP A 41 5.41 0.67 1.90
N ILE A 42 4.77 0.30 2.99
CA ILE A 42 3.42 0.75 3.33
C ILE A 42 3.56 1.84 4.39
N VAL A 43 3.01 3.02 4.14
CA VAL A 43 3.04 4.13 5.09
C VAL A 43 1.61 4.54 5.41
N LEU A 44 1.29 4.56 6.70
CA LEU A 44 0.04 5.10 7.22
C LEU A 44 0.34 6.42 7.92
N GLU A 45 -0.32 7.48 7.48
CA GLU A 45 -0.37 8.77 8.17
C GLU A 45 -1.78 9.01 8.67
N THR A 46 -1.94 9.25 9.98
CA THR A 46 -3.27 9.45 10.59
C THR A 46 -3.52 10.92 10.88
N GLY A 47 -4.74 11.38 10.60
CA GLY A 47 -5.16 12.75 10.87
C GLY A 47 -6.50 12.81 11.59
N VAL A 48 -6.90 14.00 12.06
CA VAL A 48 -8.17 14.19 12.78
C VAL A 48 -9.37 13.90 11.86
N ARG A 49 -9.27 14.28 10.59
CA ARG A 49 -10.35 14.15 9.60
C ARG A 49 -10.22 12.94 8.70
N GLU A 50 -8.99 12.65 8.31
CA GLU A 50 -8.68 11.61 7.33
C GLU A 50 -7.35 10.97 7.66
N ASN A 51 -7.21 9.72 7.24
CA ASN A 51 -6.00 8.93 7.23
C ASN A 51 -5.54 8.79 5.78
N THR A 52 -4.24 8.78 5.54
CA THR A 52 -3.66 8.53 4.22
C THR A 52 -2.81 7.28 4.24
N LEU A 53 -3.13 6.35 3.34
CA LEU A 53 -2.40 5.10 3.17
C LEU A 53 -1.61 5.15 1.86
N TYR A 54 -0.29 5.03 1.96
CA TYR A 54 0.62 5.04 0.82
C TYR A 54 1.14 3.63 0.53
N PHE A 55 1.17 3.29 -0.75
CA PHE A 55 1.85 2.16 -1.36
C PHE A 55 2.85 2.69 -2.38
N ASP A 56 4.09 2.91 -1.93
CA ASP A 56 5.09 3.69 -2.67
C ASP A 56 4.51 5.05 -3.10
N SER A 57 4.42 5.33 -4.40
CA SER A 57 3.85 6.58 -4.93
C SER A 57 2.32 6.59 -5.02
N PHE A 58 1.64 5.44 -4.91
CA PHE A 58 0.18 5.35 -4.92
C PHE A 58 -0.36 5.65 -3.52
N HIS A 59 -1.46 6.42 -3.39
CA HIS A 59 -2.09 6.63 -2.08
C HIS A 59 -3.61 6.70 -2.14
N PHE A 60 -4.23 6.43 -0.99
CA PHE A 60 -5.65 6.54 -0.73
C PHE A 60 -5.88 7.46 0.47
N HIS A 61 -6.96 8.24 0.44
CA HIS A 61 -7.49 8.94 1.60
C HIS A 61 -8.69 8.15 2.13
N TYR A 62 -8.75 8.02 3.44
CA TYR A 62 -9.84 7.40 4.18
C TYR A 62 -10.34 8.39 5.23
N GLU A 63 -11.63 8.68 5.28
CA GLU A 63 -12.26 9.41 6.36
C GLU A 63 -11.98 8.72 7.70
N ASN A 64 -11.85 9.50 8.77
CA ASN A 64 -11.62 8.98 10.11
C ASN A 64 -12.94 8.54 10.77
N ASP A 65 -13.62 7.59 10.13
CA ASP A 65 -14.80 6.89 10.65
C ASP A 65 -14.57 5.38 10.71
N ASP A 66 -15.44 4.66 11.44
CA ASP A 66 -15.26 3.23 11.71
C ASP A 66 -15.25 2.37 10.43
N ARG A 67 -16.08 2.73 9.43
CA ARG A 67 -16.19 1.96 8.18
C ARG A 67 -14.92 2.12 7.35
N GLU A 68 -14.49 3.35 7.12
CA GLU A 68 -13.30 3.61 6.30
C GLU A 68 -12.01 3.17 7.00
N THR A 69 -11.99 3.20 8.34
CA THR A 69 -10.89 2.63 9.13
C THR A 69 -10.79 1.11 8.97
N GLU A 70 -11.92 0.39 8.93
CA GLU A 70 -11.93 -1.05 8.65
C GLU A 70 -11.44 -1.35 7.22
N GLU A 71 -11.90 -0.57 6.24
CA GLU A 71 -11.44 -0.69 4.85
C GLU A 71 -9.93 -0.43 4.72
N LEU A 72 -9.40 0.59 5.40
CA LEU A 72 -7.97 0.89 5.48
C LEU A 72 -7.19 -0.30 6.06
N PHE A 73 -7.66 -0.85 7.18
CA PHE A 73 -7.01 -2.01 7.82
C PHE A 73 -6.95 -3.21 6.87
N ASN A 74 -8.07 -3.53 6.23
CA ASN A 74 -8.14 -4.61 5.23
C ASN A 74 -7.17 -4.37 4.07
N GLN A 75 -7.02 -3.11 3.63
CA GLN A 75 -6.09 -2.74 2.57
C GLN A 75 -4.62 -2.97 2.99
N ILE A 76 -4.26 -2.64 4.24
CA ILE A 76 -2.93 -2.93 4.81
C ILE A 76 -2.67 -4.45 4.80
N VAL A 77 -3.62 -5.25 5.30
CA VAL A 77 -3.50 -6.71 5.35
C VAL A 77 -3.31 -7.27 3.94
N MET A 78 -4.16 -6.91 3.00
CA MET A 78 -4.05 -7.37 1.60
C MET A 78 -2.70 -6.98 0.97
N ALA A 79 -2.18 -5.80 1.27
CA ALA A 79 -0.88 -5.34 0.78
C ALA A 79 0.28 -6.13 1.40
N ILE A 80 0.29 -6.37 2.71
CA ILE A 80 1.32 -7.17 3.39
C ILE A 80 1.38 -8.59 2.83
N PHE A 81 0.22 -9.24 2.68
CA PHE A 81 0.14 -10.62 2.23
C PHE A 81 0.18 -10.77 0.70
N GLY A 82 0.41 -9.69 -0.03
CA GLY A 82 0.59 -9.74 -1.47
C GLY A 82 -0.68 -10.07 -2.25
N TYR A 83 -1.87 -9.81 -1.71
CA TYR A 83 -3.14 -9.83 -2.45
C TYR A 83 -3.36 -8.54 -3.25
N ILE A 84 -2.50 -7.55 -3.04
CA ILE A 84 -2.44 -6.32 -3.81
C ILE A 84 -1.07 -6.19 -4.49
N ARG A 85 -1.06 -5.60 -5.68
CA ARG A 85 0.16 -5.10 -6.33
C ARG A 85 -0.08 -3.74 -6.96
N ILE A 86 0.99 -2.97 -7.14
CA ILE A 86 0.97 -1.73 -7.91
C ILE A 86 1.58 -2.00 -9.28
N LYS A 87 0.78 -1.82 -10.33
CA LYS A 87 1.27 -1.78 -11.71
C LYS A 87 1.67 -0.35 -12.04
N VAL A 88 2.96 -0.13 -12.20
CA VAL A 88 3.55 1.19 -12.43
C VAL A 88 3.90 1.33 -13.90
N PHE A 89 3.46 2.43 -14.50
CA PHE A 89 3.76 2.79 -15.87
C PHE A 89 4.73 3.96 -15.86
N SER A 90 5.79 3.84 -16.66
CA SER A 90 6.81 4.87 -16.80
C SER A 90 7.17 5.13 -18.26
N LYS A 91 7.67 6.33 -18.52
CA LYS A 91 8.14 6.81 -19.83
C LYS A 91 9.44 7.55 -19.63
N LYS A 92 10.49 7.19 -20.37
CA LYS A 92 11.83 7.79 -20.23
C LYS A 92 12.34 7.79 -18.78
N GLY A 93 12.05 6.71 -18.03
CA GLY A 93 12.39 6.59 -16.61
C GLY A 93 11.52 7.37 -15.62
N HIS A 94 10.47 8.06 -16.08
CA HIS A 94 9.54 8.79 -15.21
C HIS A 94 8.19 8.09 -15.09
N GLU A 95 7.80 7.78 -13.86
CA GLU A 95 6.49 7.20 -13.55
C GLU A 95 5.37 8.23 -13.80
N TYR A 96 4.26 7.77 -14.37
CA TYR A 96 3.15 8.66 -14.72
C TYR A 96 1.77 8.10 -14.46
N LYS A 97 1.65 6.78 -14.33
CA LYS A 97 0.39 6.10 -14.04
C LYS A 97 0.68 4.93 -13.12
N TRP A 98 -0.20 4.75 -12.15
CA TRP A 98 -0.16 3.65 -11.20
C TRP A 98 -1.54 3.03 -11.17
N GLN A 99 -1.61 1.71 -11.20
CA GLN A 99 -2.84 0.96 -11.00
C GLN A 99 -2.68 0.04 -9.81
N LEU A 100 -3.56 0.20 -8.82
CA LEU A 100 -3.75 -0.79 -7.79
C LEU A 100 -4.46 -1.99 -8.43
N GLN A 101 -3.89 -3.19 -8.27
CA GLN A 101 -4.53 -4.42 -8.68
C GLN A 101 -4.75 -5.35 -7.49
N LYS A 102 -5.91 -6.00 -7.45
CA LYS A 102 -6.27 -7.00 -6.44
C LYS A 102 -6.28 -8.40 -7.04
N LEU A 103 -5.83 -9.38 -6.28
CA LEU A 103 -5.86 -10.79 -6.64
C LEU A 103 -7.21 -11.39 -6.26
N ASP A 104 -7.92 -11.99 -7.21
CA ASP A 104 -9.17 -12.72 -6.94
C ASP A 104 -8.90 -14.14 -6.39
N LYS A 105 -9.98 -14.89 -6.11
CA LYS A 105 -9.89 -16.25 -5.57
C LYS A 105 -9.41 -17.26 -6.61
N GLU A 106 -9.58 -16.93 -7.88
CA GLU A 106 -9.20 -17.70 -9.05
C GLU A 106 -7.74 -17.48 -9.45
N GLY A 107 -7.04 -16.53 -8.81
CA GLY A 107 -5.64 -16.20 -9.06
C GLY A 107 -5.40 -15.14 -10.14
N ASN A 108 -6.45 -14.41 -10.56
CA ASN A 108 -6.36 -13.34 -11.56
C ASN A 108 -6.23 -11.96 -10.90
N TRP A 109 -5.50 -11.08 -11.57
CA TRP A 109 -5.32 -9.69 -11.14
C TRP A 109 -6.31 -8.78 -11.84
N HIS A 110 -7.04 -7.98 -11.07
CA HIS A 110 -8.00 -7.00 -11.58
C HIS A 110 -7.61 -5.58 -11.18
N ASP A 111 -7.81 -4.63 -12.10
CA ASP A 111 -7.62 -3.20 -11.82
C ASP A 111 -8.69 -2.72 -10.84
N ASP A 112 -8.27 -2.15 -9.71
CA ASP A 112 -9.16 -1.69 -8.64
C ASP A 112 -9.19 -0.16 -8.55
N ALA A 113 -8.02 0.49 -8.65
CA ALA A 113 -7.90 1.94 -8.62
C ALA A 113 -6.78 2.44 -9.54
N THR A 114 -6.88 3.67 -10.03
CA THR A 114 -5.88 4.28 -10.93
C THR A 114 -5.55 5.69 -10.47
N MET A 115 -4.25 5.99 -10.37
CA MET A 115 -3.70 7.33 -10.20
C MET A 115 -2.87 7.67 -11.44
N SER A 116 -2.93 8.91 -11.94
CA SER A 116 -2.17 9.32 -13.12
C SER A 116 -1.85 10.81 -13.10
N ILE A 117 -0.70 11.16 -13.69
CA ILE A 117 -0.28 12.55 -13.91
C ILE A 117 -0.59 12.91 -15.37
N ILE A 118 -1.34 14.00 -15.57
CA ILE A 118 -1.74 14.48 -16.90
C ILE A 118 -0.63 15.40 -17.45
N ASN A 119 0.47 14.84 -17.95
CA ASN A 119 1.43 15.56 -18.80
C ASN A 119 2.38 14.59 -19.52
N LEU A 120 1.90 13.89 -20.55
CA LEU A 120 2.66 12.80 -21.16
C LEU A 120 3.01 13.03 -22.61
N ASP A 121 4.29 12.90 -22.90
CA ASP A 121 4.81 12.71 -24.25
C ASP A 121 4.22 11.43 -24.84
N VAL A 122 3.37 11.57 -25.87
CA VAL A 122 2.60 10.47 -26.45
C VAL A 122 3.48 9.54 -27.30
N PHE A 123 4.67 9.99 -27.69
CA PHE A 123 5.53 9.29 -28.65
C PHE A 123 6.60 8.38 -28.00
N SER A 124 6.78 8.44 -26.68
CA SER A 124 7.75 7.57 -26.01
C SER A 124 7.16 6.20 -25.67
N GLU A 125 7.98 5.16 -25.79
CA GLU A 125 7.66 3.81 -25.34
C GLU A 125 7.29 3.78 -23.85
N THR A 126 6.35 2.90 -23.51
CA THR A 126 5.84 2.75 -22.14
C THR A 126 6.46 1.52 -21.50
N GLU A 127 7.13 1.73 -20.38
CA GLU A 127 7.67 0.67 -19.54
C GLU A 127 6.69 0.34 -18.41
N VAL A 128 6.56 -0.95 -18.08
CA VAL A 128 5.67 -1.42 -17.01
C VAL A 128 6.46 -2.25 -16.01
N LYS A 129 6.37 -1.90 -14.73
CA LYS A 129 6.86 -2.72 -13.61
C LYS A 129 5.72 -3.04 -12.64
N TYR A 130 5.89 -4.11 -11.88
CA TYR A 130 4.94 -4.53 -10.86
C TYR A 130 5.63 -4.49 -9.50
N LEU A 131 5.02 -3.80 -8.54
CA LEU A 131 5.46 -3.79 -7.15
C LEU A 131 4.50 -4.64 -6.32
N ARG A 132 5.02 -5.63 -5.60
CA ARG A 132 4.23 -6.57 -4.80
C ARG A 132 5.05 -7.06 -3.60
N ASN A 133 4.52 -6.88 -2.40
CA ASN A 133 5.06 -7.56 -1.22
C ASN A 133 4.71 -9.05 -1.30
N THR A 134 5.64 -9.91 -0.93
CA THR A 134 5.36 -11.35 -0.87
C THR A 134 4.67 -11.68 0.45
N PRO A 135 3.76 -12.67 0.50
CA PRO A 135 3.32 -13.19 1.78
C PRO A 135 4.56 -13.56 2.60
N PRO A 136 4.57 -13.26 3.89
CA PRO A 136 5.59 -13.81 4.73
C PRO A 136 5.56 -15.33 4.67
N SER A 137 6.63 -15.94 4.19
CA SER A 137 6.77 -17.38 4.28
C SER A 137 6.82 -17.75 5.76
N ALA A 138 5.85 -18.55 6.22
CA ALA A 138 6.18 -19.51 7.26
C ALA A 138 7.33 -20.34 6.68
N GLU A 139 8.44 -20.47 7.43
CA GLU A 139 9.62 -21.18 6.95
C GLU A 139 9.27 -22.56 6.36
N SER A 140 10.10 -22.96 5.41
CA SER A 140 10.05 -24.23 4.67
C SER A 140 10.33 -25.42 5.57
#